data_AF-A0A7S4GB36-F1
#
_entry.id   AF-A0A7S4GB36-F1
#
_cell.length_a   1.000
_cell.length_b   1.000
_cell.length_c   1.000
_cell.angle_alpha   90.00
_cell.angle_beta   90.00
_cell.angle_gamma   90.00
#
_symmetry.space_group_name_H-M   'P 1'
#
loop_
_entity.id
_entity.type
_entity.pdbx_description
1 polymer ?
#
loop_
_entity_poly.entity_id
_entity_poly.type
_entity_poly.pdbx_seq_one_letter_code
_entity_poly.pdbx_strand_id
1 'polypeptide(L)'
;GLEAPQLRNLEARLGCLRDLHQRKHATKKALEKVGKLTPAITQAIDAAESKTRLEDVYAPFRAKRTTKSAQARALGLGPLADAIRNRPASVPFDHAKDFVDGVRVPTAAAALEGAQH
;
A
#
# COMPACT_ATOMS: atom_id res chain seq x y z
N GLY A 1 7.18 -35.64 33.55
CA GLY A 1 7.47 -34.96 32.27
C GLY A 1 6.24 -34.19 31.85
N LEU A 2 6.36 -33.23 30.93
CA LEU A 2 5.19 -32.56 30.36
C LEU A 2 4.40 -33.55 29.47
N GLU A 3 3.09 -33.56 29.59
CA GLU A 3 2.19 -34.42 28.82
C GLU A 3 1.99 -33.88 27.39
N ALA A 4 1.74 -34.75 26.40
CA ALA A 4 1.57 -34.38 24.99
C ALA A 4 0.66 -33.16 24.69
N PRO A 5 -0.53 -32.98 25.34
CA PRO A 5 -1.34 -31.79 25.13
C PRO A 5 -0.70 -30.50 25.67
N GLN A 6 0.09 -30.57 26.74
CA GLN A 6 0.80 -29.41 27.30
C GLN A 6 1.92 -28.96 26.36
N LEU A 7 2.64 -29.92 25.75
CA LEU A 7 3.69 -29.64 24.78
C LEU A 7 3.14 -28.91 23.54
N ARG A 8 2.01 -29.39 22.99
CA ARG A 8 1.34 -28.74 21.85
C ARG A 8 0.87 -27.32 22.15
N ASN A 9 0.33 -27.08 23.36
CA ASN A 9 -0.10 -25.74 23.77
C ASN A 9 1.10 -24.78 23.86
N LEU A 10 2.21 -25.26 24.42
CA LEU A 10 3.44 -24.50 24.55
C LEU A 10 4.03 -24.15 23.17
N GLU A 11 4.10 -25.10 22.25
CA GLU A 11 4.56 -24.89 20.88
C GLU A 11 3.72 -23.84 20.15
N ALA A 12 2.40 -23.93 20.25
CA ALA A 12 1.49 -22.95 19.64
C ALA A 12 1.69 -21.55 20.21
N ARG A 13 1.84 -21.43 21.53
CA ARG A 13 2.07 -20.13 22.20
C ARG A 13 3.43 -19.55 21.82
N LEU A 14 4.48 -20.37 21.76
CA LEU A 14 5.81 -19.96 21.32
C LEU A 14 5.79 -19.49 19.86
N GLY A 15 5.08 -20.19 18.97
CA GLY A 15 4.88 -19.78 17.58
C GLY A 15 4.21 -18.41 17.48
N CYS A 16 3.10 -18.22 18.20
CA CYS A 16 2.38 -16.94 18.22
C CYS A 16 3.27 -15.76 18.67
N LEU A 17 4.09 -15.97 19.71
CA LEU A 17 5.01 -14.95 20.21
C LEU A 17 6.13 -14.61 19.20
N ARG A 18 6.70 -15.63 18.55
CA ARG A 18 7.72 -15.44 17.50
C ARG A 18 7.17 -14.68 16.31
N ASP A 19 5.98 -15.03 15.85
CA ASP A 19 5.27 -14.33 14.77
C ASP A 19 5.08 -12.85 15.10
N LEU A 20 4.58 -12.56 16.31
CA LEU A 20 4.35 -11.19 16.74
C LEU A 20 5.67 -10.40 16.76
N HIS A 21 6.73 -11.00 17.30
CA HIS A 21 8.04 -10.38 17.35
C HIS A 21 8.62 -10.11 15.95
N GLN A 22 8.52 -11.08 15.03
CA GLN A 22 8.96 -10.92 13.65
C GLN A 22 8.19 -9.79 12.95
N ARG A 23 6.88 -9.69 13.21
CA ARG A 23 6.03 -8.65 12.62
C ARG A 23 6.36 -7.27 13.18
N LYS A 24 6.59 -7.13 14.49
CA LYS A 24 7.08 -5.87 15.10
C LYS A 24 8.36 -5.39 14.42
N HIS A 25 9.32 -6.28 14.23
CA HIS A 25 10.59 -5.95 13.59
C HIS A 25 10.42 -5.54 12.12
N ALA A 26 9.57 -6.25 11.35
CA ALA A 26 9.25 -5.88 9.98
C ALA A 26 8.58 -4.49 9.90
N THR A 27 7.65 -4.18 10.82
CA THR A 27 6.98 -2.87 10.90
C THR A 27 7.98 -1.75 11.19
N LYS A 28 8.90 -1.94 12.15
CA LYS A 28 9.95 -0.95 12.44
C LYS A 28 10.81 -0.67 11.20
N LYS A 29 11.27 -1.72 10.51
CA LYS A 29 12.05 -1.59 9.27
C LYS A 29 11.28 -0.88 8.17
N ALA A 30 9.98 -1.16 8.02
CA ALA A 30 9.14 -0.48 7.03
C ALA A 30 9.03 1.02 7.32
N LEU A 31 8.85 1.40 8.59
CA LEU A 31 8.77 2.80 9.02
C LEU A 31 10.11 3.54 8.94
N GLU A 32 11.21 2.86 9.24
CA GLU A 32 12.56 3.39 9.12
C GLU A 32 12.87 3.77 7.66
N LYS A 33 12.52 2.88 6.71
CA LYS A 33 12.70 3.12 5.27
C LYS A 33 11.99 4.38 4.75
N VAL A 34 10.87 4.77 5.37
CA VAL A 34 10.11 5.98 5.00
C VAL A 34 10.38 7.16 5.94
N GLY A 35 11.37 7.04 6.84
CA GLY A 35 11.76 8.10 7.78
C GLY A 35 10.66 8.45 8.80
N LYS A 36 9.76 7.52 9.10
CA LYS A 36 8.64 7.72 10.04
C LYS A 36 8.83 7.00 11.38
N LEU A 37 9.95 6.31 11.59
CA LEU A 37 10.25 5.66 12.86
C LEU A 37 10.71 6.69 13.90
N THR A 38 9.83 7.05 14.83
CA THR A 38 10.16 7.93 15.97
C THR A 38 10.33 7.12 17.26
N PRO A 39 10.94 7.69 18.32
CA PRO A 39 11.02 7.03 19.62
C PRO A 39 9.64 6.64 20.17
N ALA A 40 8.63 7.51 20.03
CA ALA A 40 7.26 7.24 20.46
C ALA A 40 6.62 6.07 19.69
N ILE A 41 6.81 6.01 18.37
CA ILE A 41 6.29 4.91 17.54
C ILE A 41 7.01 3.60 17.84
N THR A 42 8.33 3.66 18.05
CA THR A 42 9.12 2.48 18.46
C THR A 42 8.57 1.89 19.76
N GLN A 43 8.34 2.73 20.77
CA GLN A 43 7.74 2.31 22.04
C GLN A 43 6.33 1.73 21.85
N ALA A 44 5.48 2.36 21.02
CA ALA A 44 4.14 1.86 20.75
C ALA A 44 4.14 0.48 20.06
N ILE A 45 5.09 0.24 19.14
CA ILE A 45 5.28 -1.07 18.50
C ILE A 45 5.79 -2.11 19.50
N ASP A 46 6.73 -1.74 20.37
CA ASP A 46 7.27 -2.64 21.39
C ASP A 46 6.22 -3.03 22.43
N ALA A 47 5.36 -2.10 22.83
CA ALA A 47 4.25 -2.32 23.75
C ALA A 47 3.06 -3.08 23.14
N ALA A 48 3.03 -3.34 21.82
CA ALA A 48 1.92 -4.04 21.20
C ALA A 48 1.88 -5.53 21.61
N GLU A 49 0.86 -5.93 22.38
CA GLU A 49 0.76 -7.31 22.90
C GLU A 49 0.06 -8.28 21.94
N SER A 50 -0.51 -7.77 20.85
CA SER A 50 -1.23 -8.57 19.87
C SER A 50 -0.97 -8.10 18.44
N LYS A 51 -1.23 -8.98 17.47
CA LYS A 51 -1.16 -8.65 16.04
C LYS A 51 -2.10 -7.48 15.72
N THR A 52 -3.30 -7.46 16.29
CA THR A 52 -4.27 -6.37 16.11
C THR A 52 -3.73 -5.02 16.57
N ARG A 53 -3.22 -4.94 17.81
CA ARG A 53 -2.71 -3.67 18.35
C ARG A 53 -1.49 -3.15 17.58
N LEU A 54 -0.66 -4.05 17.06
CA LEU A 54 0.43 -3.70 16.16
C LEU A 54 -0.07 -3.09 14.85
N GLU A 55 -1.15 -3.65 14.28
CA GLU A 55 -1.75 -3.10 13.06
C GLU A 55 -2.38 -1.73 13.28
N ASP A 56 -3.00 -1.48 14.43
CA ASP A 56 -3.56 -0.18 14.78
C ASP A 56 -2.48 0.91 14.84
N VAL A 57 -1.32 0.58 15.42
CA VAL A 57 -0.15 1.49 15.46
C VAL A 57 0.37 1.78 14.05
N TYR A 58 0.36 0.79 13.17
CA TYR A 58 0.89 0.92 11.81
C TYR A 58 -0.12 1.53 10.81
N ALA A 59 -1.42 1.46 11.09
CA ALA A 59 -2.49 1.88 10.19
C ALA A 59 -2.31 3.30 9.59
N PRO A 60 -1.88 4.32 10.35
CA PRO A 60 -1.69 5.68 9.81
C PRO A 60 -0.57 5.78 8.76
N PHE A 61 0.38 4.85 8.77
CA PHE A 61 1.57 4.87 7.91
C PHE A 61 1.44 3.95 6.70
N ARG A 62 0.39 3.13 6.64
CA ARG A 62 0.12 2.32 5.46
C ARG A 62 -0.07 3.26 4.27
N ALA A 63 0.73 3.05 3.23
CA ALA A 63 0.56 3.76 1.98
C ALA A 63 -0.91 3.64 1.55
N LYS A 64 -1.59 4.78 1.41
CA LYS A 64 -2.89 4.79 0.73
C LYS A 64 -2.62 4.16 -0.64
N ARG A 65 -3.33 3.08 -0.98
CA ARG A 65 -3.28 2.51 -2.32
C ARG A 65 -3.80 3.60 -3.26
N THR A 66 -2.92 4.43 -3.80
CA THR A 66 -3.22 5.25 -4.97
C THR A 66 -3.46 4.24 -6.07
N THR A 67 -4.74 3.95 -6.34
CA THR A 67 -5.11 3.13 -7.48
C THR A 67 -4.58 3.82 -8.74
N LYS A 68 -4.33 3.03 -9.79
CA LYS A 68 -3.88 3.61 -11.06
C LYS A 68 -4.85 4.70 -11.55
N SER A 69 -6.16 4.51 -11.33
CA SER A 69 -7.19 5.53 -11.59
C SER A 69 -7.06 6.80 -10.73
N ALA A 70 -6.57 6.71 -9.50
CA ALA A 70 -6.26 7.89 -8.68
C ALA A 70 -5.01 8.63 -9.19
N GLN A 71 -4.01 7.90 -9.69
CA GLN A 71 -2.83 8.50 -10.33
C GLN A 71 -3.21 9.18 -11.65
N ALA A 72 -4.05 8.54 -12.47
CA ALA A 72 -4.57 9.11 -13.71
C ALA A 72 -5.28 10.45 -13.45
N ARG A 73 -6.15 10.52 -12.44
CA ARG A 73 -6.80 11.78 -12.03
C ARG A 73 -5.82 12.84 -11.57
N ALA A 74 -4.79 12.47 -10.79
CA ALA A 74 -3.75 13.41 -10.35
C ALA A 74 -2.89 13.96 -11.51
N LEU A 75 -2.80 13.22 -12.61
CA LEU A 75 -2.16 13.63 -13.86
C LEU A 75 -3.09 14.44 -14.79
N GLY A 76 -4.33 14.73 -14.37
CA GLY A 76 -5.31 15.41 -15.22
C GLY A 76 -5.94 14.50 -16.29
N LEU A 77 -5.68 13.20 -16.27
CA LEU A 77 -6.23 12.21 -17.21
C LEU A 77 -7.66 11.77 -16.87
N GLY A 78 -8.28 12.37 -15.84
CA GLY A 78 -9.66 12.06 -15.44
C GLY A 78 -10.68 12.16 -16.59
N PRO A 79 -10.71 13.28 -17.35
CA PRO A 79 -11.61 13.44 -18.49
C PRO A 79 -11.35 12.42 -19.60
N LEU A 80 -10.07 12.08 -19.87
CA LEU A 80 -9.70 11.05 -20.85
C LEU A 80 -10.16 9.66 -20.40
N ALA A 81 -10.02 9.33 -19.12
CA ALA A 81 -10.48 8.07 -18.54
C ALA A 81 -12.01 7.93 -18.64
N ASP A 82 -12.75 9.01 -18.36
CA ASP A 82 -14.21 9.03 -18.51
C ASP A 82 -14.64 8.89 -19.97
N ALA A 83 -13.92 9.51 -20.91
CA ALA A 83 -14.17 9.36 -22.34
C ALA A 83 -13.96 7.91 -22.82
N ILE A 84 -12.86 7.27 -22.39
CA ILE A 84 -12.56 5.86 -22.70
C ILE A 84 -13.63 4.94 -22.09
N ARG A 85 -14.08 5.22 -20.87
CA ARG A 85 -15.10 4.40 -20.20
C ARG A 85 -16.47 4.51 -20.86
N ASN A 86 -16.86 5.71 -21.29
CA ASN A 86 -18.17 5.96 -21.88
C ASN A 86 -18.26 5.51 -23.34
N ARG A 87 -17.18 5.67 -24.12
CA ARG A 87 -17.12 5.25 -25.53
C ARG A 87 -15.70 4.86 -25.96
N PRO A 88 -15.24 3.64 -25.62
CA PRO A 88 -13.87 3.21 -25.88
C PRO A 88 -13.51 3.18 -27.37
N ALA A 89 -14.48 2.90 -28.25
CA ALA A 89 -14.26 2.87 -29.70
C ALA A 89 -14.17 4.26 -30.36
N SER A 90 -14.44 5.35 -29.61
CA SER A 90 -14.55 6.69 -30.17
C SER A 90 -13.46 7.65 -29.75
N VAL A 91 -12.58 7.27 -28.81
CA VAL A 91 -11.51 8.14 -28.34
C VAL A 91 -10.36 8.09 -29.34
N PRO A 92 -10.16 9.14 -30.17
CA PRO A 92 -9.09 9.15 -31.15
C PRO A 92 -7.75 9.34 -30.44
N PHE A 93 -6.69 8.76 -30.99
CA PHE A 93 -5.32 8.97 -30.49
C PHE A 93 -4.95 10.45 -30.41
N ASP A 94 -5.48 11.28 -31.32
CA ASP A 94 -5.28 12.73 -31.30
C ASP A 94 -5.85 13.41 -30.07
N HIS A 95 -6.96 12.90 -29.50
CA HIS A 95 -7.53 13.47 -28.27
C HIS A 95 -6.64 13.21 -27.05
N ALA A 96 -5.84 12.15 -27.06
CA ALA A 96 -4.88 11.88 -26.00
C ALA A 96 -3.66 12.81 -26.03
N LYS A 97 -3.39 13.48 -27.16
CA LYS A 97 -2.30 14.47 -27.26
C LYS A 97 -2.59 15.72 -26.42
N ASP A 98 -3.85 16.06 -26.22
CA ASP A 98 -4.30 17.19 -25.40
C ASP A 98 -3.90 17.03 -23.92
N PHE A 99 -3.56 15.80 -23.49
CA PHE A 99 -3.19 15.46 -22.12
C PHE A 99 -1.69 15.23 -21.93
N VAL A 100 -0.86 15.49 -22.94
CA VAL A 100 0.59 15.37 -22.87
C VAL A 100 1.17 16.63 -22.25
N ASP A 101 1.83 16.50 -21.09
CA ASP A 101 2.50 17.61 -20.40
C ASP A 101 4.03 17.60 -20.56
N GLY A 102 4.57 16.62 -21.30
CA GLY A 102 6.00 16.50 -21.61
C GLY A 102 6.88 16.11 -20.41
N VAL A 103 6.31 15.98 -19.21
CA VAL A 103 7.06 15.70 -17.98
C VAL A 103 6.50 14.47 -17.26
N ARG A 104 5.22 14.51 -16.87
CA ARG A 104 4.54 13.42 -16.15
C ARG A 104 3.75 12.52 -17.10
N VAL A 105 3.31 13.08 -18.23
CA VAL A 105 2.67 12.36 -19.34
C VAL A 105 3.46 12.71 -20.60
N PRO A 106 4.50 11.92 -20.94
CA PRO A 106 5.45 12.27 -22.00
C PRO A 106 4.91 12.00 -23.41
N THR A 107 3.90 11.13 -23.57
CA THR A 107 3.35 10.75 -24.87
C THR A 107 1.85 10.51 -24.80
N ALA A 108 1.16 10.63 -25.94
CA ALA A 108 -0.26 10.30 -26.06
C ALA A 108 -0.53 8.81 -25.73
N ALA A 109 0.41 7.92 -26.00
CA ALA A 109 0.33 6.51 -25.58
C ALA A 109 0.35 6.38 -24.05
N ALA A 110 1.22 7.12 -23.36
CA ALA A 110 1.26 7.15 -21.90
C ALA A 110 -0.02 7.75 -21.29
N ALA A 111 -0.63 8.74 -21.96
CA ALA A 111 -1.92 9.29 -21.56
C ALA A 111 -3.05 8.24 -21.65
N LEU A 112 -3.12 7.51 -22.77
CA LEU A 112 -4.11 6.45 -22.98
C LEU A 112 -3.93 5.27 -22.02
N GLU A 113 -2.69 4.85 -21.78
CA GLU A 113 -2.38 3.78 -20.83
C GLU A 113 -2.76 4.20 -19.40
N GLY A 114 -2.39 5.42 -19.01
CA GLY A 114 -2.76 5.99 -17.71
C GLY A 114 -4.28 6.10 -17.52
N ALA A 115 -5.03 6.46 -18.57
CA ALA A 115 -6.47 6.63 -18.54
C ALA A 115 -7.28 5.32 -18.59
N GLN A 116 -6.68 4.19 -18.99
CA GLN A 116 -7.33 2.87 -19.05
C GLN A 116 -7.36 2.11 -17.71
N HIS A 117 -6.75 2.66 -16.66
CA HIS A 117 -6.55 2.01 -15.37
C HIS A 117 -7.20 2.76 -14.19
#